data_AF-A0A359KQU7-F1
#
_entry.id   AF-A0A359KQU7-F1
#
_cell.length_a   1.000
_cell.length_b   1.000
_cell.length_c   1.000
_cell.angle_alpha   90.00
_cell.angle_beta   90.00
_cell.angle_gamma   90.00
#
_symmetry.space_group_name_H-M   'P 1'
#
loop_
_entity.id
_entity.type
_entity.pdbx_description
1 polymer ?
#
loop_
_entity_poly.entity_id
_entity_poly.type
_entity_poly.pdbx_seq_one_letter_code
_entity_poly.pdbx_strand_id
1 'polypeptide(L)' 'MTWAVVGRALISWVDPQGTNPISRFLVQLTEPIVGPIRSVVPRIGMIDISPIFAILLLQVLARMLAQV' A
#
# COMPACT_ATOMS: atom_id res chain seq x y z
N MET A 1 -3.99 8.32 11.95
CA MET A 1 -4.94 7.89 10.90
C MET A 1 -4.32 7.92 9.50
N THR A 2 -3.59 8.98 9.12
CA THR A 2 -2.85 9.06 7.84
C THR A 2 -1.95 7.85 7.59
N TRP A 3 -1.14 7.45 8.57
CA TRP A 3 -0.27 6.27 8.47
C TRP A 3 -1.02 4.94 8.33
N ALA A 4 -2.25 4.82 8.86
CA ALA A 4 -3.08 3.63 8.69
C ALA A 4 -3.64 3.54 7.26
N VAL A 5 -3.95 4.68 6.63
CA VAL A 5 -4.36 4.74 5.22
C VAL A 5 -3.17 4.39 4.30
N VAL A 6 -1.99 4.92 4.61
CA VAL A 6 -0.74 4.54 3.90
C VAL A 6 -0.47 3.04 4.07
N GLY A 7 -0.59 2.50 5.29
CA GLY A 7 -0.46 1.06 5.56
C GLY A 7 -1.49 0.22 4.80
N ARG A 8 -2.75 0.65 4.73
CA ARG A 8 -3.80 0.00 3.92
C ARG A 8 -3.47 0.01 2.42
N ALA A 9 -2.91 1.11 1.91
CA ALA A 9 -2.50 1.19 0.51
C ALA A 9 -1.35 0.22 0.21
N LEU A 10 -0.33 0.19 1.07
CA LEU A 10 0.80 -0.73 0.93
C LEU A 10 0.38 -2.21 1.05
N ILE A 11 -0.49 -2.55 2.01
CA ILE A 11 -0.93 -3.94 2.21
C ILE A 11 -1.87 -4.44 1.12
N SER A 12 -2.59 -3.52 0.44
CA SER A 12 -3.43 -3.88 -0.71
C SER A 12 -2.64 -4.40 -1.92
N TRP A 13 -1.31 -4.30 -1.87
CA TRP A 13 -0.41 -4.79 -2.92
C TRP A 13 0.17 -6.16 -2.59
N VAL A 14 0.34 -6.46 -1.30
CA VAL A 14 0.76 -7.78 -0.81
C VAL A 14 -0.44 -8.73 -0.68
N ASP A 15 -1.60 -8.19 -0.32
CA ASP A 15 -2.86 -8.91 -0.18
C ASP A 15 -4.01 -8.09 -0.79
N PRO A 16 -4.08 -8.03 -2.13
CA PRO A 16 -5.11 -7.28 -2.84
C PRO A 16 -6.53 -7.79 -2.58
N GLN A 17 -6.65 -9.08 -2.23
CA GLN A 17 -7.91 -9.71 -1.90
C GLN A 17 -8.34 -9.47 -0.44
N GLY A 18 -7.47 -8.93 0.41
CA GLY A 18 -7.78 -8.68 1.83
C GLY A 18 -7.97 -9.96 2.65
N THR A 19 -7.34 -11.05 2.25
CA THR A 19 -7.44 -12.36 2.90
C THR A 19 -6.71 -12.42 4.25
N ASN A 20 -5.63 -11.67 4.41
CA ASN A 20 -4.81 -11.63 5.62
C ASN A 20 -5.49 -10.85 6.76
N PRO A 21 -5.36 -11.30 8.03
CA PRO A 21 -5.95 -10.63 9.19
C PRO A 21 -5.51 -9.17 9.34
N ILE A 22 -4.24 -8.86 9.03
CA ILE A 22 -3.67 -7.51 9.11
C ILE A 22 -4.30 -6.57 8.07
N SER A 23 -4.56 -7.08 6.86
CA SER A 23 -5.23 -6.32 5.79
C SER A 23 -6.67 -5.97 6.20
N ARG A 24 -7.40 -6.94 6.74
CA ARG A 24 -8.76 -6.74 7.27
C ARG A 24 -8.78 -5.72 8.41
N PHE A 25 -7.80 -5.78 9.32
CA PHE A 25 -7.68 -4.81 10.40
C PHE A 25 -7.47 -3.39 9.87
N LEU A 26 -6.55 -3.20 8.93
CA LEU A 26 -6.28 -1.88 8.32
C LEU A 26 -7.47 -1.36 7.52
N VAL A 27 -8.21 -2.23 6.83
CA VAL A 27 -9.46 -1.89 6.16
C VAL A 27 -10.49 -1.41 7.18
N GLN A 28 -10.79 -2.19 8.22
CA GLN A 28 -11.75 -1.81 9.24
C GLN A 28 -11.39 -0.50 9.96
N LEU A 29 -10.11 -0.31 10.27
CA LEU A 29 -9.62 0.89 10.96
C LEU A 29 -9.77 2.15 10.10
N THR A 30 -9.68 2.04 8.77
CA THR A 30 -9.71 3.18 7.86
C THR A 30 -11.05 3.34 7.13
N GLU A 31 -11.96 2.38 7.24
CA GLU A 31 -13.25 2.35 6.54
C GLU A 31 -14.15 3.56 6.82
N PRO A 32 -14.24 4.12 8.05
CA PRO A 32 -15.06 5.31 8.30
C PRO A 32 -14.65 6.54 7.47
N ILE A 33 -13.37 6.59 7.04
CA ILE A 33 -12.80 7.71 6.30
C ILE A 33 -12.73 7.40 4.80
N VAL A 34 -12.27 6.20 4.46
CA VAL A 34 -12.06 5.78 3.06
C VAL A 34 -13.36 5.33 2.40
N GLY A 35 -14.33 4.82 3.17
CA GLY A 35 -15.63 4.34 2.69
C GLY A 35 -16.42 5.41 1.92
N PRO A 36 -16.65 6.61 2.49
CA PRO A 36 -17.33 7.70 1.79
C PRO A 36 -16.61 8.23 0.55
N ILE A 37 -15.28 8.12 0.50
CA ILE A 37 -14.49 8.56 -0.66
C ILE A 37 -14.58 7.53 -1.79
N ARG A 38 -14.65 6.25 -1.43
CA ARG A 38 -14.71 5.13 -2.36
C ARG A 38 -16.05 4.98 -3.07
N SER A 39 -17.12 5.58 -2.55
CA SER A 39 -18.39 5.68 -3.29
C SER A 39 -18.30 6.66 -4.48
N VAL A 40 -17.34 7.59 -4.46
CA VAL A 40 -17.13 8.60 -5.51
C VAL A 40 -16.00 8.19 -6.47
N VAL A 41 -14.93 7.58 -5.95
CA VAL A 41 -13.77 7.17 -6.75
C VAL A 41 -13.69 5.64 -6.84
N PRO A 42 -14.04 5.02 -7.98
CA PRO A 42 -13.88 3.58 -8.16
C PRO A 42 -12.40 3.18 -8.15
N ARG A 43 -12.11 1.96 -7.66
CA ARG A 43 -10.73 1.42 -7.61
C ARG A 43 -10.17 1.28 -9.04
N ILE A 44 -9.14 2.06 -9.36
CA ILE A 44 -8.45 1.98 -10.65
C ILE A 44 -7.42 0.84 -10.58
N GLY A 45 -7.79 -0.35 -11.06
CA GLY A 45 -6.86 -1.47 -11.33
C GLY A 45 -6.72 -2.54 -10.24
N MET A 46 -6.00 -3.62 -10.61
CA MET A 46 -5.72 -4.84 -9.82
C MET A 46 -4.23 -5.18 -9.71
N ILE A 47 -3.35 -4.44 -10.40
CA ILE A 47 -1.90 -4.70 -10.43
C ILE A 47 -1.21 -3.41 -10.08
N ASP A 48 -0.50 -3.44 -8.97
CA ASP A 48 0.33 -2.34 -8.56
C ASP A 48 1.81 -2.61 -8.89
N ILE A 49 2.43 -1.62 -9.53
CA ILE A 49 3.80 -1.66 -10.08
C ILE A 49 4.81 -1.08 -9.07
N SER A 50 4.34 -0.50 -7.97
CA SER A 50 5.22 0.05 -6.94
C SER A 50 6.28 -0.91 -6.37
N PRO A 51 6.09 -2.26 -6.27
CA PRO A 51 7.11 -3.11 -5.66
C PRO A 51 8.36 -3.12 -6.51
N ILE A 52 8.19 -2.98 -7.83
CA ILE A 52 9.29 -2.83 -8.78
C ILE A 52 10.06 -1.53 -8.51
N PHE A 53 9.35 -0.42 -8.29
CA PHE A 53 9.97 0.87 -7.98
C PHE A 53 10.63 0.89 -6.60
N ALA A 54 10.03 0.27 -5.59
CA ALA A 54 10.60 0.15 -4.25
C ALA A 54 11.89 -0.69 -4.26
N ILE A 55 11.89 -1.81 -4.98
CA ILE A 55 13.07 -2.67 -5.16
C ILE A 55 14.18 -1.90 -5.91
N LEU A 56 13.85 -1.18 -6.98
CA LEU A 56 14.82 -0.34 -7.71
C LEU A 56 15.42 0.74 -6.81
N LEU A 57 14.59 1.45 -6.04
CA LEU A 57 15.06 2.52 -5.16
C LEU A 57 15.97 1.98 -4.04
N LEU A 58 15.60 0.85 -3.42
CA LEU A 58 16.42 0.19 -2.41
C LEU A 58 17.76 -0.27 -2.98
N GLN A 59 17.78 -0.79 -4.21
CA GLN A 59 19.03 -1.17 -4.89
C GLN A 59 19.93 0.03 -5.16
N VAL A 60 19.36 1.16 -5.61
CA VAL A 60 20.11 2.40 -5.86
C VAL A 60 20.71 2.93 -4.55
N LEU A 61 19.91 2.98 -3.49
CA LEU A 61 20.36 3.44 -2.17
C LEU A 61 21.43 2.52 -1.58
N ALA A 62 21.25 1.20 -1.67
CA ALA A 62 22.24 0.23 -1.19
C ALA A 62 23.58 0.37 -1.94
N ARG A 63 23.55 0.59 -3.26
CA ARG A 63 24.76 0.84 -4.05
C ARG A 63 25.42 2.16 -3.69
N MET A 64 24.65 3.23 -3.50
CA MET A 64 25.17 4.54 -3.09
C MET A 64 25.85 4.47 -1.73
N LEU A 65 25.22 3.79 -0.76
CA LEU A 65 25.77 3.62 0.59
C LEU A 65 26.98 2.69 0.63
N ALA A 66 27.03 1.67 -0.23
CA ALA A 66 28.18 0.76 -0.33
C ALA A 66 29.40 1.37 -1.05
N GLN A 67 29.24 2.54 -1.68
CA GLN A 67 30.30 3.27 -2.39
C GLN A 67 30.80 4.51 -1.64
N VAL A 68 30.37 4.71 -0.39
CA VAL A 68 30.84 5.75 0.54
C VAL A 68 31.79 5.16 1.58
#